data_AF-A0A3A8IY56-F1
#
_entry.id   AF-A0A3A8IY56-F1
#
_cell.length_a   1.000
_cell.length_b   1.000
_cell.length_c   1.000
_cell.angle_alpha   90.00
_cell.angle_beta   90.00
_cell.angle_gamma   90.00
#
_symmetry.space_group_name_H-M   'P 1'
#
loop_
_entity.id
_entity.type
_entity.pdbx_description
1 polymer ?
#
loop_
_entity_poly.entity_id
_entity_poly.type
_entity_poly.pdbx_seq_one_letter_code
_entity_poly.pdbx_strand_id
1 'polypeptide(L)'
;MPRRAGYEESWELTYRVEQLRELVGQELHLDPVLAEELDDTLARLVQRNQRLRGLQRMMATDREPEDLVMHRAALEDLDRQLLQELPGLLERLRATIL
;
A
#
# COMPACT_ATOMS: atom_id res chain seq x y z
N MET A 1 -20.99 -8.65 -0.60
CA MET A 1 -19.79 -8.41 0.22
C MET A 1 -20.18 -7.57 1.43
N PRO A 2 -19.90 -8.00 2.68
CA PRO A 2 -20.38 -7.27 3.85
C PRO A 2 -19.54 -6.00 4.03
N ARG A 3 -20.21 -4.84 3.96
CA ARG A 3 -19.64 -3.54 4.32
C ARG A 3 -19.36 -3.52 5.83
N ARG A 4 -18.16 -3.92 6.23
CA ARG A 4 -17.68 -3.74 7.61
C ARG A 4 -17.20 -2.29 7.76
N ALA A 5 -18.10 -1.41 8.20
CA ALA A 5 -17.81 -0.08 8.72
C ALA A 5 -16.80 0.79 7.91
N GLY A 6 -17.09 0.95 6.62
CA GLY A 6 -16.84 2.18 5.87
C GLY A 6 -15.44 2.42 5.28
N TYR A 7 -14.46 1.53 5.48
CA TYR A 7 -13.24 1.51 4.68
C TYR A 7 -13.29 0.32 3.72
N GLU A 8 -13.31 0.60 2.42
CA GLU A 8 -13.26 -0.42 1.37
C GLU A 8 -11.80 -0.54 0.93
N GLU A 9 -11.19 -1.70 1.23
CA GLU A 9 -9.82 -1.96 0.79
C GLU A 9 -9.76 -1.88 -0.74
N SER A 10 -8.83 -1.07 -1.25
CA SER A 10 -8.64 -0.93 -2.69
C SER A 10 -8.15 -2.24 -3.27
N TRP A 11 -9.05 -2.95 -3.95
CA TRP A 11 -8.73 -4.15 -4.73
C TRP A 11 -7.60 -3.90 -5.73
N GLU A 12 -7.55 -2.69 -6.30
CA GLU A 12 -6.47 -2.28 -7.19
C GLU A 12 -5.13 -2.22 -6.45
N LEU A 13 -5.08 -1.61 -5.27
CA LEU A 13 -3.83 -1.51 -4.52
C LEU A 13 -3.34 -2.90 -4.10
N THR A 14 -4.25 -3.76 -3.62
CA THR A 14 -3.92 -5.16 -3.32
C THR A 14 -3.32 -5.86 -4.55
N TYR A 15 -3.94 -5.72 -5.72
CA TYR A 15 -3.43 -6.30 -6.96
C TYR A 15 -2.03 -5.76 -7.33
N ARG A 16 -1.78 -4.46 -7.20
CA ARG A 16 -0.46 -3.87 -7.48
C ARG A 16 0.62 -4.33 -6.50
N VAL A 17 0.28 -4.52 -5.23
CA VAL A 17 1.21 -5.07 -4.22
C VAL A 17 1.57 -6.51 -4.53
N GLU A 18 0.61 -7.32 -5.00
CA GLU A 18 0.88 -8.69 -5.44
C GLU A 18 1.84 -8.71 -6.64
N GLN A 19 1.63 -7.84 -7.64
CA GLN A 19 2.57 -7.66 -8.75
C GLN A 19 3.98 -7.26 -8.27
N LEU A 20 4.06 -6.33 -7.31
CA LEU A 20 5.35 -5.93 -6.73
C LEU A 20 6.04 -7.12 -6.04
N ARG A 21 5.30 -7.92 -5.27
CA ARG A 21 5.83 -9.11 -4.61
C ARG A 21 6.38 -10.12 -5.62
N GLU A 22 5.66 -10.34 -6.71
CA GLU A 22 6.11 -11.24 -7.79
C GLU A 22 7.41 -10.75 -8.42
N LEU A 23 7.55 -9.44 -8.67
CA LEU A 23 8.76 -8.85 -9.24
C LEU A 23 9.96 -8.90 -8.27
N VAL A 24 9.76 -8.54 -7.00
CA VAL A 24 10.81 -8.59 -5.98
C VAL A 24 11.28 -10.03 -5.71
N GLY A 25 10.44 -11.03 -6.00
CA GLY A 25 10.81 -12.44 -5.95
C GLY A 25 11.71 -12.91 -7.10
N GLN A 26 12.00 -12.06 -8.08
CA GLN A 26 12.88 -12.36 -9.22
C GLN A 26 14.28 -11.77 -9.02
N GLU A 27 15.23 -12.20 -9.86
CA GLU A 27 16.54 -11.57 -9.95
C GLU A 27 16.42 -10.21 -10.66
N LEU A 28 16.39 -9.13 -9.88
CA LEU A 28 16.31 -7.75 -10.39
C LEU A 28 17.71 -7.12 -10.43
N HIS A 29 18.03 -6.45 -11.54
CA HIS A 29 19.25 -5.66 -11.66
C HIS A 29 18.94 -4.17 -11.49
N LEU A 30 18.90 -3.73 -10.22
CA LEU A 30 18.50 -2.37 -9.87
C LEU A 30 19.69 -1.41 -9.89
N ASP A 31 19.53 -0.28 -10.58
CA ASP A 31 20.40 0.86 -10.35
C ASP A 31 20.12 1.50 -8.98
N PRO A 32 21.04 2.31 -8.42
CA PRO A 32 20.88 2.89 -7.08
C PRO A 32 19.62 3.74 -6.91
N VAL A 33 19.17 4.43 -7.96
CA VAL A 33 17.99 5.31 -7.90
C VAL A 33 16.72 4.48 -7.83
N LEU A 34 16.62 3.44 -8.65
CA LEU A 34 15.48 2.53 -8.64
C LEU A 34 15.41 1.70 -7.35
N ALA A 35 16.57 1.35 -6.78
CA ALA A 35 16.65 0.66 -5.49
C ALA A 35 16.14 1.54 -4.33
N GLU A 36 16.55 2.82 -4.28
CA GLU A 36 16.07 3.78 -3.28
C GLU A 36 14.55 3.99 -3.39
N GLU A 37 14.04 4.17 -4.61
CA GLU A 37 12.61 4.34 -4.83
C GLU A 37 11.79 3.10 -4.43
N LEU A 38 12.31 1.91 -4.72
CA LEU A 38 11.71 0.65 -4.28
C LEU A 38 11.63 0.59 -2.75
N ASP A 39 12.71 0.93 -2.05
CA ASP A 39 12.75 0.91 -0.58
C ASP A 39 11.75 1.91 0.02
N ASP A 40 11.69 3.12 -0.52
CA ASP A 40 10.71 4.15 -0.13
C ASP A 40 9.27 3.70 -0.35
N THR A 41 8.97 3.04 -1.46
CA THR A 41 7.64 2.48 -1.73
C THR A 41 7.33 1.32 -0.76
N LEU A 42 8.28 0.43 -0.49
CA LEU A 42 8.10 -0.67 0.46
C LEU A 42 7.86 -0.15 1.89
N ALA A 43 8.60 0.88 2.33
CA ALA A 43 8.39 1.53 3.62
C ALA A 43 6.97 2.11 3.74
N ARG A 44 6.46 2.75 2.68
CA ARG A 44 5.09 3.27 2.62
C ARG A 44 4.03 2.17 2.64
N LEU A 45 4.26 1.03 1.95
CA LEU A 45 3.38 -0.14 2.02
C LEU A 45 3.33 -0.75 3.43
N VAL A 46 4.47 -0.80 4.13
CA VAL A 46 4.52 -1.24 5.53
C VAL A 46 3.73 -0.27 6.42
N GLN A 47 3.91 1.04 6.25
CA GLN A 47 3.15 2.05 6.98
C GLN A 47 1.63 1.90 6.73
N ARG A 48 1.22 1.70 5.48
CA ARG A 48 -0.18 1.43 5.09
C ARG A 48 -0.72 0.22 5.83
N ASN A 49 0.03 -0.88 5.86
CA ASN A 49 -0.38 -2.10 6.56
C ASN A 49 -0.55 -1.88 8.07
N GLN A 50 0.39 -1.17 8.70
CA GLN A 50 0.32 -0.83 10.13
C GLN A 50 -0.91 0.04 10.44
N ARG A 51 -1.19 1.04 9.60
CA ARG A 51 -2.37 1.91 9.73
C ARG A 51 -3.68 1.14 9.57
N LEU A 52 -3.77 0.26 8.57
CA LEU A 52 -4.95 -0.59 8.37
C LEU A 52 -5.20 -1.49 9.58
N ARG A 53 -4.16 -2.15 10.11
CA ARG A 53 -4.28 -2.96 11.34
C ARG A 53 -4.68 -2.12 12.56
N GLY A 54 -4.18 -0.87 12.64
CA GLY A 54 -4.60 0.10 13.65
C GLY A 54 -6.10 0.40 13.56
N LEU A 55 -6.57 0.78 12.37
CA LEU A 55 -7.97 1.07 12.11
C LEU A 55 -8.88 -0.12 12.43
N GLN A 56 -8.51 -1.33 11.97
CA GLN A 56 -9.25 -2.56 12.26
C GLN A 56 -9.38 -2.84 13.76
N ARG A 57 -8.31 -2.59 14.55
CA ARG A 57 -8.35 -2.72 16.01
C ARG A 57 -9.25 -1.66 16.65
N MET A 58 -9.18 -0.41 16.20
CA MET A 58 -10.02 0.67 16.72
C MET A 58 -11.51 0.43 16.48
N MET A 59 -11.85 -0.10 15.30
CA MET A 59 -13.21 -0.51 14.95
C MET A 59 -13.74 -1.63 15.85
N ALA A 60 -12.85 -2.50 16.35
CA ALA A 60 -13.22 -3.57 17.27
C ALA A 60 -13.42 -3.09 18.72
N THR A 61 -12.95 -1.89 19.07
CA THR A 61 -12.97 -1.35 20.45
C THR A 61 -14.02 -0.27 20.68
N ASP A 62 -15.01 -0.12 19.79
CA ASP A 62 -16.10 0.87 19.91
C ASP A 62 -15.62 2.31 20.17
N ARG A 63 -14.54 2.71 19.46
CA ARG A 63 -13.94 4.06 19.51
C ARG A 63 -14.90 5.12 18.99
N GLU A 64 -14.69 6.36 19.43
CA GLU A 64 -15.42 7.53 18.93
C GLU A 64 -15.38 7.60 17.38
N PRO A 65 -16.50 7.88 16.71
CA PRO A 65 -16.58 7.92 15.25
C PRO A 65 -15.60 8.92 14.61
N GLU A 66 -15.30 10.02 15.27
CA GLU A 66 -14.42 11.09 14.77
C GLU A 66 -12.96 10.64 14.63
N ASP A 67 -12.45 9.87 15.59
CA ASP A 67 -11.11 9.28 15.53
C ASP A 67 -11.01 8.33 14.33
N LEU A 68 -12.04 7.51 14.10
CA LEU A 68 -12.09 6.56 12.98
C LEU A 68 -12.09 7.27 11.62
N VAL A 69 -12.75 8.43 11.51
CA VAL A 69 -12.77 9.24 10.29
C VAL A 69 -11.37 9.77 9.96
N MET A 70 -10.66 10.32 10.94
CA MET A 70 -9.30 10.83 10.74
C MET A 70 -8.35 9.73 10.29
N HIS A 71 -8.37 8.57 10.97
CA HIS A 71 -7.52 7.44 10.60
C HIS A 71 -7.86 6.86 9.22
N ARG A 72 -9.15 6.85 8.86
CA ARG A 72 -9.58 6.44 7.53
C ARG A 72 -9.10 7.39 6.45
N ALA A 73 -9.30 8.70 6.61
CA ALA A 73 -8.86 9.70 5.64
C ALA A 73 -7.33 9.63 5.42
N ALA A 74 -6.56 9.44 6.49
CA ALA A 74 -5.11 9.29 6.42
C ALA A 74 -4.67 7.97 5.74
N LEU A 75 -5.49 6.92 5.79
CA LEU A 75 -5.23 5.67 5.08
C LEU A 75 -5.60 5.78 3.60
N GLU A 76 -6.74 6.39 3.28
CA GLU A 76 -7.20 6.63 1.90
C GLU A 76 -6.26 7.55 1.13
N ASP A 77 -5.67 8.56 1.78
CA ASP A 77 -4.68 9.43 1.16
C ASP A 77 -3.40 8.67 0.82
N LEU A 78 -2.92 7.83 1.74
CA LEU A 78 -1.76 6.97 1.50
C LEU A 78 -2.03 5.96 0.38
N ASP A 79 -3.22 5.33 0.36
CA ASP A 79 -3.61 4.43 -0.72
C ASP A 79 -3.62 5.16 -2.08
N ARG A 80 -4.11 6.41 -2.12
CA ARG A 80 -4.13 7.22 -3.35
C ARG A 80 -2.71 7.53 -3.84
N GLN A 81 -1.80 7.91 -2.95
CA GLN A 81 -0.40 8.16 -3.30
C GLN A 81 0.26 6.89 -3.85
N LEU A 82 0.07 5.76 -3.17
CA LEU A 82 0.60 4.47 -3.62
C LEU A 82 0.05 4.06 -4.99
N LEU A 83 -1.25 4.26 -5.24
CA LEU A 83 -1.87 3.96 -6.53
C LEU A 83 -1.37 4.84 -7.67
N GLN A 84 -0.93 6.06 -7.38
CA GLN A 84 -0.34 6.95 -8.38
C GLN A 84 1.09 6.53 -8.75
N GLU A 85 1.87 6.09 -7.76
CA GLU A 85 3.31 5.84 -7.94
C GLU A 85 3.63 4.40 -8.36
N LEU A 86 2.94 3.42 -7.78
CA LEU A 86 3.20 1.99 -8.01
C LEU A 86 3.20 1.60 -9.51
N PRO A 87 2.28 2.08 -10.36
CA PRO A 87 2.29 1.70 -11.77
C PRO A 87 3.63 2.02 -12.45
N GLY A 88 4.16 3.22 -12.24
CA GLY A 88 5.43 3.65 -12.85
C GLY A 88 6.65 2.94 -12.26
N LEU A 89 6.63 2.63 -10.96
CA LEU A 89 7.67 1.79 -10.35
C LEU A 89 7.65 0.36 -10.92
N LEU A 90 6.48 -0.27 -10.98
CA LEU A 90 6.31 -1.64 -11.50
C LEU A 90 6.76 -1.77 -12.95
N GLU A 91 6.49 -0.77 -13.79
CA GLU A 91 6.96 -0.74 -15.18
C GLU A 91 8.48 -0.70 -15.28
N ARG A 92 9.14 0.12 -14.45
CA ARG A 92 10.59 0.22 -14.43
C ARG A 92 11.24 -1.04 -13.86
N LEU A 93 10.71 -1.61 -12.78
CA LEU A 93 11.19 -2.88 -12.24
C LEU A 93 11.09 -4.00 -13.30
N ARG A 94 9.98 -4.08 -14.04
CA ARG A 94 9.83 -5.05 -15.14
C ARG A 94 10.90 -4.91 -16.23
N ALA A 95 11.37 -3.69 -16.50
CA ALA A 95 12.44 -3.46 -17.47
C ALA A 95 13.83 -3.89 -16.97
N THR A 96 13.96 -4.23 -15.69
CA THR A 96 15.22 -4.70 -15.07
C THR A 96 15.28 -6.21 -14.85
N ILE A 97 14.23 -6.94 -15.25
CA ILE A 97 14.21 -8.40 -15.23
C ILE A 97 15.09 -8.93 -16.36
N LEU A 98 15.95 -9.89 -16.04
CA LEU A 98 16.80 -10.61 -17.00
C LEU A 98 16.10 -11.84 -17.60
#